data_AF-A0A672YC44-F1
#
_entry.id   AF-A0A672YC44-F1
#
_cell.length_a   1.000
_cell.length_b   1.000
_cell.length_c   1.000
_cell.angle_alpha   90.00
_cell.angle_beta   90.00
_cell.angle_gamma   90.00
#
_symmetry.space_group_name_H-M   'P 1'
#
loop_
_entity.id
_entity.type
_entity.pdbx_description
1 polymer ?
#
loop_
_entity_poly.entity_id
_entity_poly.type
_entity_poly.pdbx_seq_one_letter_code
_entity_poly.pdbx_strand_id
1 'polypeptide(L)'
;MDDIFTQCREGNAVAVRLWLDNTENDLNQGDDHGFSPLHWACREGRSSVVDMLIMRGARINVMNRGDDTPLHLAASHGHRDIVGKLIQCKADTNAANEHGNTPLHYACFWGQDQVAEVSTPPDSALSPSLRTFSSEVSKLTFYTSDIDPFLFLLCADDFPYNLFHNHPEKAEKMGQNLTKIPFKDTFWKGTTRTRPRNGTLNKHAGIDYKQLSLLAKINENQSGELWQGRWQGNEIVVKVLKVRDWTTRKSRDFNEEYPKLRIFSHPNVLPMLGACQCPPAPHPIIITHWMPYGSLYNVLHEGTNFVVDQTQAVKFALDIASGMAFLHTLEPMIPRHYLNSKSIMIDEDMTARISMADVKFSFQCPGRMYSPAWVAPEALQKKPEEINRRSADMWSFAILLWELVTREVPFADLSNMEIGMKVSLEGLRPTIPPGISPHICKLMKICMNEDPAKRPKFDMIVPILEKMQDK
;
A
#
# COMPACT_ATOMS: atom_id res chain seq x y z
N MET A 1 -18.47 -36.17 -19.06
CA MET A 1 -18.65 -36.05 -17.61
C MET A 1 -18.79 -34.57 -17.38
N ASP A 2 -19.97 -34.11 -17.01
CA ASP A 2 -20.21 -32.68 -16.81
C ASP A 2 -19.34 -32.18 -15.65
N ASP A 3 -18.85 -30.96 -15.80
CA ASP A 3 -17.98 -30.31 -14.82
C ASP A 3 -18.67 -30.19 -13.45
N ILE A 4 -17.91 -30.27 -12.35
CA ILE A 4 -18.43 -30.21 -10.98
C ILE A 4 -19.20 -28.89 -10.75
N PHE A 5 -18.77 -27.81 -11.39
CA PHE A 5 -19.44 -26.52 -11.31
C PHE A 5 -20.87 -26.57 -11.88
N THR A 6 -21.09 -27.30 -12.98
CA THR A 6 -22.43 -27.50 -13.56
C THR A 6 -23.32 -28.29 -12.60
N GLN A 7 -22.79 -29.36 -12.01
CA GLN A 7 -23.53 -30.16 -11.03
C GLN A 7 -23.89 -29.36 -9.77
N CYS A 8 -23.00 -28.46 -9.32
CA CYS A 8 -23.27 -27.54 -8.22
C CYS A 8 -24.33 -26.47 -8.56
N ARG A 9 -24.39 -26.00 -9.82
CA ARG A 9 -25.43 -25.06 -10.29
C ARG A 9 -26.81 -25.74 -10.37
N GLU A 10 -26.84 -26.95 -10.91
CA GLU A 10 -28.08 -27.72 -11.05
C GLU A 10 -28.60 -28.26 -9.71
N GLY A 11 -27.73 -28.40 -8.71
CA GLY A 11 -28.10 -28.88 -7.39
C GLY A 11 -28.14 -30.41 -7.29
N ASN A 12 -27.43 -31.12 -8.17
CA ASN A 12 -27.39 -32.58 -8.16
C ASN A 12 -26.52 -33.11 -7.01
N ALA A 13 -27.12 -33.25 -5.83
CA ALA A 13 -26.43 -33.68 -4.61
C ALA A 13 -25.78 -35.07 -4.74
N VAL A 14 -26.31 -35.97 -5.58
CA VAL A 14 -25.74 -37.31 -5.78
C VAL A 14 -24.43 -37.24 -6.56
N ALA A 15 -24.39 -36.47 -7.64
CA ALA A 15 -23.18 -36.27 -8.44
C ALA A 15 -22.11 -35.54 -7.63
N VAL A 16 -22.48 -34.47 -6.90
CA VAL A 16 -21.55 -33.74 -6.02
C VAL A 16 -21.01 -34.67 -4.93
N ARG A 17 -21.83 -35.52 -4.32
CA ARG A 17 -21.38 -36.50 -3.32
C ARG A 17 -20.35 -37.47 -3.89
N LEU A 18 -20.64 -38.05 -5.06
CA LEU A 18 -19.75 -39.02 -5.70
C LEU A 18 -18.41 -38.37 -6.11
N TRP A 19 -18.45 -37.09 -6.50
CA TRP A 19 -17.23 -36.30 -6.76
C TRP A 19 -16.44 -36.02 -5.47
N LEU A 20 -17.11 -35.72 -4.35
CA LEU A 20 -16.48 -35.48 -3.05
C LEU A 20 -15.92 -36.74 -2.37
N ASP A 21 -16.39 -37.93 -2.76
CA ASP A 21 -15.87 -39.20 -2.24
C ASP A 21 -14.52 -39.58 -2.87
N ASN A 22 -14.15 -38.96 -3.99
CA ASN A 22 -12.82 -39.10 -4.60
C ASN A 22 -11.81 -38.19 -3.91
N THR A 23 -10.78 -38.79 -3.28
CA THR A 23 -9.75 -38.06 -2.51
C THR A 23 -8.78 -37.24 -3.34
N GLU A 24 -8.79 -37.37 -4.67
CA GLU A 24 -7.94 -36.62 -5.59
C GLU A 24 -8.50 -35.24 -5.96
N ASN A 25 -9.76 -34.96 -5.62
CA ASN A 25 -10.46 -33.74 -6.01
C ASN A 25 -10.26 -32.62 -4.98
N ASP A 26 -9.87 -31.43 -5.44
CA ASP A 26 -9.77 -30.23 -4.59
C ASP A 26 -11.11 -29.47 -4.57
N LEU A 27 -11.82 -29.59 -3.46
CA LEU A 27 -13.07 -28.89 -3.14
C LEU A 27 -12.96 -27.34 -3.11
N ASN A 28 -11.75 -26.77 -3.11
CA ASN A 28 -11.52 -25.34 -3.21
C ASN A 28 -11.01 -24.88 -4.58
N GLN A 29 -10.95 -25.77 -5.57
CA GLN A 29 -10.58 -25.41 -6.93
C GLN A 29 -11.59 -24.41 -7.51
N GLY A 30 -11.09 -23.33 -8.08
CA GLY A 30 -11.91 -22.34 -8.78
C GLY A 30 -12.01 -22.63 -10.27
N ASP A 31 -13.09 -22.15 -10.90
CA ASP A 31 -13.21 -22.09 -12.36
C ASP A 31 -12.28 -21.02 -12.98
N ASP A 32 -12.42 -20.79 -14.29
CA ASP A 32 -11.66 -19.77 -15.04
C ASP A 32 -11.83 -18.34 -14.50
N HIS A 33 -12.83 -18.08 -13.66
CA HIS A 33 -13.09 -16.80 -13.01
C HIS A 33 -12.81 -16.84 -11.49
N GLY A 34 -12.28 -17.96 -10.98
CA GLY A 34 -11.95 -18.16 -9.57
C GLY A 34 -13.16 -18.52 -8.69
N PHE A 35 -14.31 -18.86 -9.27
CA PHE A 35 -15.46 -19.30 -8.49
C PHE A 35 -15.28 -20.76 -8.06
N SER A 36 -15.29 -20.99 -6.75
CA SER A 36 -15.31 -22.34 -6.18
C SER A 36 -16.69 -23.00 -6.28
N PRO A 37 -16.80 -24.34 -6.07
CA PRO A 37 -18.09 -25.03 -6.04
C PRO A 37 -19.07 -24.44 -5.03
N LEU A 38 -18.55 -23.95 -3.89
CA LEU A 38 -19.34 -23.28 -2.85
C LEU A 38 -19.92 -21.95 -3.34
N HIS A 39 -19.18 -21.17 -4.15
CA HIS A 39 -19.73 -19.93 -4.72
C HIS A 39 -20.94 -20.21 -5.62
N TRP A 40 -20.84 -21.22 -6.49
CA TRP A 40 -21.94 -21.60 -7.39
C TRP A 40 -23.15 -22.14 -6.62
N ALA A 41 -22.93 -22.98 -5.60
CA ALA A 41 -24.01 -23.49 -4.75
C ALA A 41 -24.72 -22.36 -3.97
N CYS A 42 -23.96 -21.36 -3.47
CA CYS A 42 -24.50 -20.20 -2.78
C CYS A 42 -25.24 -19.24 -3.71
N ARG A 43 -24.76 -19.02 -4.94
CA ARG A 43 -25.42 -18.19 -5.96
C ARG A 43 -26.77 -18.74 -6.38
N GLU A 44 -26.83 -20.05 -6.65
CA GLU A 44 -28.03 -20.72 -7.17
C GLU A 44 -29.00 -21.22 -6.07
N GLY A 45 -28.71 -20.95 -4.78
CA GLY A 45 -29.63 -21.29 -3.69
C GLY A 45 -29.68 -22.77 -3.31
N ARG A 46 -28.65 -23.56 -3.65
CA ARG A 46 -28.66 -25.02 -3.45
C ARG A 46 -28.27 -25.41 -2.03
N SER A 47 -29.18 -25.21 -1.08
CA SER A 47 -28.97 -25.46 0.36
C SER A 47 -28.40 -26.84 0.69
N SER A 48 -28.88 -27.91 0.04
CA SER A 48 -28.39 -29.29 0.28
C SER A 48 -26.95 -29.51 -0.17
N VAL A 49 -26.54 -28.86 -1.27
CA VAL A 49 -25.17 -28.89 -1.79
C VAL A 49 -24.25 -28.06 -0.91
N VAL A 50 -24.70 -26.88 -0.47
CA VAL A 50 -23.98 -26.04 0.48
C VAL A 50 -23.68 -26.79 1.78
N ASP A 51 -24.68 -27.46 2.36
CA ASP A 51 -24.49 -28.26 3.59
C ASP A 51 -23.43 -29.34 3.40
N MET A 52 -23.50 -30.06 2.27
CA MET A 52 -22.55 -31.12 1.95
C MET A 52 -21.12 -30.59 1.79
N LEU A 53 -20.95 -29.46 1.09
CA LEU A 53 -19.65 -28.82 0.88
C LEU A 53 -19.07 -28.30 2.21
N ILE A 54 -19.88 -27.67 3.05
CA ILE A 54 -19.45 -27.18 4.38
C ILE A 54 -19.07 -28.37 5.28
N MET A 55 -19.88 -29.44 5.33
CA MET A 55 -19.58 -30.64 6.12
C MET A 55 -18.28 -31.33 5.69
N ARG A 56 -17.91 -31.26 4.41
CA ARG A 56 -16.66 -31.81 3.87
C ARG A 56 -15.46 -30.85 3.98
N GLY A 57 -15.64 -29.68 4.60
CA GLY A 57 -14.54 -28.76 4.91
C GLY A 57 -14.23 -27.73 3.83
N ALA A 58 -15.20 -27.35 3.00
CA ALA A 58 -15.04 -26.24 2.05
C ALA A 58 -14.65 -24.93 2.76
N ARG A 59 -13.73 -24.17 2.15
CA ARG A 59 -13.33 -22.86 2.68
C ARG A 59 -14.48 -21.87 2.53
N ILE A 60 -15.01 -21.42 3.66
CA ILE A 60 -16.20 -20.55 3.73
C ILE A 60 -15.89 -19.13 3.23
N ASN A 61 -14.70 -18.62 3.53
CA ASN A 61 -14.23 -17.29 3.11
C ASN A 61 -13.32 -17.35 1.86
N VAL A 62 -13.57 -18.32 0.97
CA VAL A 62 -12.90 -18.35 -0.34
C VAL A 62 -13.35 -17.15 -1.17
N MET A 63 -12.45 -16.58 -1.97
CA MET A 63 -12.71 -15.36 -2.75
C MET A 63 -12.52 -15.65 -4.24
N ASN A 64 -13.40 -15.12 -5.09
CA ASN A 64 -13.26 -15.18 -6.54
C ASN A 64 -12.31 -14.07 -7.05
N ARG A 65 -12.16 -13.92 -8.38
CA ARG A 65 -11.29 -12.86 -8.96
C ARG A 65 -11.73 -11.42 -8.66
N GLY A 66 -13.00 -11.18 -8.35
CA GLY A 66 -13.56 -9.89 -7.94
C GLY A 66 -13.58 -9.70 -6.42
N ASP A 67 -12.92 -10.59 -5.68
CA ASP A 67 -12.87 -10.61 -4.23
C ASP A 67 -14.24 -10.81 -3.54
N ASP A 68 -15.23 -11.34 -4.26
CA ASP A 68 -16.51 -11.74 -3.68
C ASP A 68 -16.36 -13.07 -2.95
N THR A 69 -16.95 -13.16 -1.77
CA THR A 69 -17.07 -14.42 -1.00
C THR A 69 -18.40 -15.13 -1.31
N PRO A 70 -18.56 -16.43 -0.98
CA PRO A 70 -19.85 -17.11 -1.09
C PRO A 70 -20.99 -16.37 -0.37
N LEU A 71 -20.68 -15.64 0.70
CA LEU A 71 -21.64 -14.83 1.44
C LEU A 71 -22.15 -13.63 0.62
N HIS A 72 -21.30 -12.99 -0.20
CA HIS A 72 -21.73 -11.93 -1.12
C HIS A 72 -22.73 -12.45 -2.16
N LEU A 73 -22.45 -13.64 -2.71
CA LEU A 73 -23.32 -14.26 -3.72
C LEU A 73 -24.65 -14.74 -3.11
N ALA A 74 -24.62 -15.35 -1.92
CA ALA A 74 -25.84 -15.72 -1.20
C ALA A 74 -26.69 -14.50 -0.84
N ALA A 75 -26.05 -13.39 -0.45
CA ALA A 75 -26.72 -12.17 -0.08
C ALA A 75 -27.36 -11.43 -1.27
N SER A 76 -26.64 -11.34 -2.39
CA SER A 76 -27.16 -10.73 -3.63
C SER A 76 -28.39 -11.42 -4.21
N HIS A 77 -28.49 -12.74 -4.04
CA HIS A 77 -29.59 -13.55 -4.58
C HIS A 77 -30.70 -13.85 -3.55
N GLY A 78 -30.61 -13.29 -2.33
CA GLY A 78 -31.69 -13.38 -1.35
C GLY A 78 -31.80 -14.72 -0.59
N HIS A 79 -30.77 -15.56 -0.63
CA HIS A 79 -30.83 -16.92 -0.06
C HIS A 79 -30.64 -16.91 1.46
N ARG A 80 -31.66 -16.48 2.18
CA ARG A 80 -31.65 -16.31 3.65
C ARG A 80 -31.12 -17.52 4.42
N ASP A 81 -31.61 -18.71 4.07
CA ASP A 81 -31.27 -19.94 4.79
C ASP A 81 -29.78 -20.28 4.63
N ILE A 82 -29.20 -19.97 3.48
CA ILE A 82 -27.77 -20.17 3.18
C ILE A 82 -26.93 -19.12 3.91
N VAL A 83 -27.37 -17.86 3.91
CA VAL A 83 -26.70 -16.78 4.66
C VAL A 83 -26.62 -17.13 6.15
N GLY A 84 -27.73 -17.57 6.74
CA GLY A 84 -27.77 -18.00 8.14
C GLY A 84 -26.78 -19.14 8.44
N LYS A 85 -26.68 -20.13 7.55
CA LYS A 85 -25.73 -21.25 7.67
C LYS A 85 -24.27 -20.80 7.55
N LEU A 86 -23.95 -19.95 6.58
CA LEU A 86 -22.60 -19.41 6.41
C LEU A 86 -22.15 -18.62 7.65
N ILE A 87 -23.04 -17.81 8.23
CA ILE A 87 -22.77 -17.05 9.46
C ILE A 87 -22.53 -18.01 10.64
N GLN A 88 -23.37 -19.05 10.80
CA GLN A 88 -23.17 -20.06 11.85
C GLN A 88 -21.82 -20.77 11.73
N CYS A 89 -21.32 -20.93 10.51
CA CYS A 89 -20.01 -21.51 10.23
C CYS A 89 -18.84 -20.49 10.25
N LYS A 90 -19.02 -19.32 10.86
CA LYS A 90 -18.00 -18.24 10.99
C LYS A 90 -17.57 -17.61 9.66
N ALA A 91 -18.48 -17.45 8.71
CA ALA A 91 -18.23 -16.59 7.55
C ALA A 91 -17.94 -15.15 8.01
N ASP A 92 -17.01 -14.48 7.32
CA ASP A 92 -16.69 -13.08 7.58
C ASP A 92 -17.79 -12.18 7.01
N THR A 93 -18.61 -11.62 7.90
CA THR A 93 -19.72 -10.73 7.54
C THR A 93 -19.27 -9.36 7.06
N ASN A 94 -18.01 -8.98 7.35
CA ASN A 94 -17.41 -7.70 6.98
C ASN A 94 -16.42 -7.82 5.82
N ALA A 95 -16.35 -8.97 5.15
CA ALA A 95 -15.51 -9.14 3.98
C ALA A 95 -15.89 -8.09 2.92
N ALA A 96 -14.91 -7.34 2.44
CA ALA A 96 -15.10 -6.31 1.41
C ALA A 96 -14.53 -6.79 0.07
N ASN A 97 -15.33 -6.70 -0.99
CA ASN A 97 -14.92 -7.07 -2.33
C ASN A 97 -14.04 -5.99 -3.00
N GLU A 98 -13.72 -6.15 -4.29
CA GLU A 98 -12.86 -5.22 -5.04
C GLU A 98 -13.38 -3.76 -5.01
N HIS A 99 -14.71 -3.61 -5.03
CA HIS A 99 -15.40 -2.32 -4.98
C HIS A 99 -15.57 -1.78 -3.56
N GLY A 100 -15.12 -2.50 -2.53
CA GLY A 100 -15.34 -2.11 -1.12
C GLY A 100 -16.76 -2.38 -0.63
N ASN A 101 -17.56 -3.11 -1.40
CA ASN A 101 -18.90 -3.51 -1.01
C ASN A 101 -18.81 -4.73 -0.08
N THR A 102 -19.60 -4.70 0.98
CA THR A 102 -19.80 -5.85 1.87
C THR A 102 -21.01 -6.67 1.43
N PRO A 103 -21.23 -7.89 1.95
CA PRO A 103 -22.42 -8.68 1.62
C PRO A 103 -23.74 -7.95 1.89
N LEU A 104 -23.77 -7.09 2.91
CA LEU A 104 -24.92 -6.23 3.22
C LEU A 104 -25.20 -5.21 2.11
N HIS A 105 -24.14 -4.61 1.53
CA HIS A 105 -24.30 -3.70 0.39
C HIS A 105 -24.93 -4.41 -0.81
N TYR A 106 -24.56 -5.67 -1.08
CA TYR A 106 -25.19 -6.48 -2.12
C TYR A 106 -26.66 -6.79 -1.80
N ALA A 107 -26.98 -7.20 -0.58
CA ALA A 107 -28.36 -7.44 -0.19
C ALA A 107 -29.23 -6.19 -0.38
N CYS A 108 -28.72 -5.02 0.02
CA CYS A 108 -29.42 -3.74 -0.17
C CYS A 108 -29.54 -3.34 -1.65
N PHE A 109 -28.47 -3.48 -2.43
CA PHE A 109 -28.46 -3.13 -3.86
C PHE A 109 -29.47 -3.97 -4.66
N TRP A 110 -29.60 -5.26 -4.35
CA TRP A 110 -30.51 -6.17 -5.03
C TRP A 110 -31.91 -6.25 -4.37
N GLY A 111 -32.21 -5.40 -3.39
CA GLY A 111 -33.54 -5.32 -2.76
C GLY A 111 -33.92 -6.55 -1.92
N GLN A 112 -32.93 -7.25 -1.35
CA GLN A 112 -33.13 -8.49 -0.61
C GLN A 112 -33.41 -8.21 0.88
N ASP A 113 -34.59 -7.67 1.16
CA ASP A 113 -35.02 -7.22 2.50
C ASP A 113 -34.89 -8.32 3.56
N GLN A 114 -35.29 -9.55 3.23
CA GLN A 114 -35.26 -10.67 4.17
C GLN A 114 -33.85 -11.10 4.58
N VAL A 115 -32.83 -10.81 3.75
CA VAL A 115 -31.43 -11.09 4.06
C VAL A 115 -30.82 -9.93 4.84
N ALA A 116 -31.17 -8.70 4.49
CA ALA A 116 -30.77 -7.52 5.25
C ALA A 116 -31.30 -7.55 6.70
N GLU A 117 -32.49 -8.15 6.90
CA GLU A 117 -33.09 -8.38 8.22
C GLU A 117 -32.49 -9.56 9.00
N VAL A 118 -31.65 -10.41 8.39
CA VAL A 118 -30.98 -11.54 9.09
C VAL A 118 -29.82 -11.00 9.91
N SER A 119 -30.17 -10.20 10.89
CA SER A 119 -29.36 -9.79 12.03
C SER A 119 -30.21 -9.99 13.28
N THR A 120 -30.27 -11.25 13.71
CA THR A 120 -30.74 -11.77 15.01
C THR A 120 -32.23 -11.57 15.39
N PRO A 121 -32.97 -12.63 15.79
CA PRO A 121 -34.16 -12.45 16.61
C PRO A 121 -33.77 -11.94 18.01
N PRO A 122 -34.61 -11.13 18.68
CA PRO A 122 -34.26 -10.48 19.95
C PRO A 122 -34.15 -11.42 21.17
N ASP A 123 -34.49 -12.71 21.07
CA ASP A 123 -34.65 -13.59 22.25
C ASP A 123 -34.02 -14.99 22.11
N SER A 124 -32.71 -15.10 21.87
CA SER A 124 -32.02 -16.36 22.21
C SER A 124 -30.68 -16.11 22.89
N ALA A 125 -30.56 -16.67 24.09
CA ALA A 125 -29.44 -16.54 25.01
C ALA A 125 -28.16 -17.22 24.47
N LEU A 126 -27.50 -16.59 23.50
CA LEU A 126 -26.17 -16.99 23.04
C LEU A 126 -25.21 -15.80 23.14
N SER A 127 -24.06 -16.09 23.74
CA SER A 127 -22.87 -15.27 24.07
C SER A 127 -22.70 -13.85 23.46
N PRO A 128 -22.13 -12.88 24.20
CA PRO A 128 -21.93 -11.48 23.77
C PRO A 128 -21.04 -11.24 22.53
N SER A 129 -20.48 -12.28 21.92
CA SER A 129 -19.44 -12.22 20.88
C SER A 129 -19.95 -12.23 19.43
N LEU A 130 -21.27 -12.18 19.19
CA LEU A 130 -21.88 -12.29 17.84
C LEU A 130 -22.70 -11.05 17.42
N ARG A 131 -22.33 -9.85 17.91
CA ARG A 131 -22.92 -8.57 17.45
C ARG A 131 -22.20 -8.03 16.21
N THR A 132 -22.33 -8.66 15.05
CA THR A 132 -21.58 -8.25 13.84
C THR A 132 -22.37 -8.33 12.54
N PHE A 133 -23.59 -7.77 12.55
CA PHE A 133 -24.14 -7.17 11.32
C PHE A 133 -24.23 -5.64 11.40
N SER A 134 -24.13 -5.02 12.58
CA SER A 134 -24.35 -3.57 12.74
C SER A 134 -23.27 -2.80 13.50
N SER A 135 -22.36 -3.43 14.24
CA SER A 135 -21.45 -2.66 15.11
C SER A 135 -20.28 -2.00 14.36
N GLU A 136 -19.96 -2.45 13.14
CA GLU A 136 -18.90 -1.84 12.31
C GLU A 136 -19.40 -1.17 11.03
N VAL A 137 -20.72 -1.14 10.76
CA VAL A 137 -21.30 -0.38 9.63
C VAL A 137 -20.96 1.11 9.74
N SER A 138 -20.71 1.62 10.95
CA SER A 138 -20.24 2.98 11.21
C SER A 138 -18.86 3.33 10.61
N LYS A 139 -18.11 2.37 10.05
CA LYS A 139 -16.81 2.66 9.40
C LYS A 139 -16.84 2.66 7.87
N LEU A 140 -17.89 2.12 7.24
CA LEU A 140 -17.99 2.01 5.79
C LEU A 140 -19.43 2.24 5.36
N THR A 141 -19.84 3.50 5.21
CA THR A 141 -21.10 3.82 4.53
C THR A 141 -21.01 5.14 3.76
N PHE A 142 -21.51 5.08 2.52
CA PHE A 142 -21.79 6.15 1.56
C PHE A 142 -20.59 6.91 0.99
N TYR A 143 -19.96 6.31 -0.02
CA TYR A 143 -19.05 7.02 -0.93
C TYR A 143 -19.85 7.64 -2.07
N THR A 144 -19.80 8.96 -2.24
CA THR A 144 -20.22 9.61 -3.48
C THR A 144 -19.19 10.66 -3.83
N SER A 145 -18.31 10.33 -4.79
CA SER A 145 -17.79 11.30 -5.76
C SER A 145 -17.00 10.57 -6.85
N ASP A 146 -17.55 10.65 -8.06
CA ASP A 146 -16.87 10.73 -9.35
C ASP A 146 -15.75 9.72 -9.63
N ILE A 147 -16.13 8.47 -9.91
CA ILE A 147 -15.77 7.63 -11.07
C ILE A 147 -16.34 6.23 -10.77
N ASP A 148 -17.57 5.99 -11.21
CA ASP A 148 -18.08 4.73 -11.77
C ASP A 148 -19.62 4.81 -11.88
N PRO A 149 -20.21 4.59 -13.08
CA PRO A 149 -21.66 4.71 -13.29
C PRO A 149 -22.49 3.62 -12.57
N PHE A 150 -21.87 2.70 -11.83
CA PHE A 150 -22.57 1.69 -11.03
C PHE A 150 -23.03 2.20 -9.66
N LEU A 151 -22.39 3.25 -9.11
CA LEU A 151 -22.72 3.80 -7.79
C LEU A 151 -23.83 4.87 -7.81
N PHE A 152 -24.18 5.37 -9.00
CA PHE A 152 -25.25 6.36 -9.17
C PHE A 152 -26.66 5.80 -8.89
N LEU A 153 -26.82 4.48 -8.83
CA LEU A 153 -28.14 3.85 -8.74
C LEU A 153 -28.72 3.76 -7.32
N LEU A 154 -27.95 4.10 -6.27
CA LEU A 154 -28.47 4.16 -4.90
C LEU A 154 -29.03 5.56 -4.54
N CYS A 155 -28.86 6.56 -5.40
CA CYS A 155 -29.28 7.94 -5.14
C CYS A 155 -30.04 8.59 -6.31
N ALA A 156 -30.29 7.88 -7.41
CA ALA A 156 -31.16 8.35 -8.48
C ALA A 156 -32.62 8.02 -8.13
N ASP A 157 -33.49 9.02 -8.22
CA ASP A 157 -34.90 9.03 -7.79
C ASP A 157 -35.84 7.98 -8.45
N ASP A 158 -35.32 7.04 -9.25
CA ASP A 158 -36.09 6.20 -10.18
C ASP A 158 -35.98 4.67 -9.98
N PHE A 159 -35.49 4.16 -8.83
CA PHE A 159 -35.52 2.70 -8.53
C PHE A 159 -36.31 2.34 -7.25
N PRO A 160 -37.18 1.29 -7.28
CA PRO A 160 -38.22 1.07 -6.26
C PRO A 160 -37.76 0.38 -4.95
N TYR A 161 -36.46 0.37 -4.61
CA TYR A 161 -35.96 -0.34 -3.41
C TYR A 161 -35.25 0.60 -2.44
N ASN A 162 -36.05 1.44 -1.77
CA ASN A 162 -35.61 2.40 -0.74
C ASN A 162 -35.70 1.81 0.68
N LEU A 163 -34.70 1.03 1.10
CA LEU A 163 -34.67 0.49 2.48
C LEU A 163 -34.21 1.54 3.50
N PHE A 164 -33.23 2.38 3.15
CA PHE A 164 -32.70 3.42 4.04
C PHE A 164 -33.59 4.66 4.13
N HIS A 165 -34.36 4.98 3.09
CA HIS A 165 -35.28 6.11 3.10
C HIS A 165 -36.53 5.85 3.96
N ASN A 166 -36.92 4.58 4.11
CA ASN A 166 -38.17 4.21 4.79
C ASN A 166 -37.99 3.92 6.29
N HIS A 167 -36.76 3.79 6.82
CA HIS A 167 -36.53 3.41 8.21
C HIS A 167 -35.29 4.06 8.90
N PRO A 168 -35.12 5.39 8.89
CA PRO A 168 -34.04 6.05 9.64
C PRO A 168 -34.10 5.74 11.15
N GLU A 169 -35.31 5.64 11.71
CA GLU A 169 -35.54 5.31 13.12
C GLU A 169 -35.07 3.91 13.53
N LYS A 170 -35.00 2.95 12.58
CA LYS A 170 -34.50 1.58 12.86
C LYS A 170 -32.97 1.54 12.84
N ALA A 171 -32.33 2.31 11.96
CA ALA A 171 -30.87 2.43 11.89
C ALA A 171 -30.29 3.06 13.18
N GLU A 172 -30.98 4.08 13.72
CA GLU A 172 -30.63 4.67 15.02
C GLU A 172 -30.79 3.70 16.18
N LYS A 173 -31.87 2.91 16.22
CA LYS A 173 -32.07 1.85 17.23
C LYS A 173 -30.99 0.76 17.19
N MET A 174 -30.39 0.53 16.02
CA MET A 174 -29.30 -0.43 15.79
C MET A 174 -27.90 0.18 16.00
N GLY A 175 -27.82 1.46 16.39
CA GLY A 175 -26.59 2.16 16.75
C GLY A 175 -25.75 2.65 15.56
N GLN A 176 -26.35 2.84 14.38
CA GLN A 176 -25.66 3.37 13.20
C GLN A 176 -25.54 4.90 13.27
N ASN A 177 -24.39 5.44 12.86
CA ASN A 177 -24.15 6.88 12.83
C ASN A 177 -24.58 7.48 11.47
N LEU A 178 -25.49 8.46 11.50
CA LEU A 178 -26.07 9.11 10.31
C LEU A 178 -25.20 10.22 9.70
N THR A 179 -24.05 10.57 10.32
CA THR A 179 -23.19 11.64 9.84
C THR A 179 -22.43 11.24 8.58
N LYS A 180 -22.64 11.97 7.47
CA LYS A 180 -21.86 11.82 6.22
C LYS A 180 -20.43 12.33 6.42
N ILE A 181 -19.44 11.47 6.20
CA ILE A 181 -18.01 11.81 6.26
C ILE A 181 -17.49 11.96 4.81
N PRO A 182 -16.75 13.03 4.47
CA PRO A 182 -16.16 13.18 3.13
C PRO A 182 -15.09 12.10 2.86
N PHE A 183 -15.09 11.55 1.64
CA PHE A 183 -14.10 10.56 1.20
C PHE A 183 -12.69 11.17 1.21
N LYS A 184 -11.83 10.64 2.09
CA LYS A 184 -10.37 10.75 1.96
C LYS A 184 -9.85 9.37 1.61
N ASP A 185 -9.03 9.32 0.58
CA ASP A 185 -8.36 8.12 0.07
C ASP A 185 -7.35 7.62 1.12
N THR A 186 -7.86 6.98 2.17
CA THR A 186 -7.06 6.42 3.26
C THR A 186 -6.53 5.07 2.84
N PHE A 187 -5.65 5.10 1.83
CA PHE A 187 -4.96 3.94 1.27
C PHE A 187 -4.10 3.15 2.28
N TRP A 188 -4.05 3.54 3.56
CA TRP A 188 -2.91 3.21 4.41
C TRP A 188 -3.17 2.68 5.81
N LYS A 189 -4.42 2.37 6.20
CA LYS A 189 -4.65 1.62 7.45
C LYS A 189 -4.79 0.11 7.18
N GLY A 190 -3.65 -0.56 7.08
CA GLY A 190 -3.50 -1.93 7.61
C GLY A 190 -4.10 -3.10 6.82
N THR A 191 -4.71 -2.92 5.66
CA THR A 191 -5.07 -4.06 4.79
C THR A 191 -3.97 -4.36 3.79
N THR A 192 -3.47 -5.58 3.84
CA THR A 192 -2.49 -6.27 2.98
C THR A 192 -2.88 -6.37 1.49
N ARG A 193 -3.63 -5.42 0.93
CA ARG A 193 -4.02 -5.44 -0.48
C ARG A 193 -2.98 -4.74 -1.35
N THR A 194 -2.02 -5.54 -1.81
CA THR A 194 -0.92 -5.18 -2.71
C THR A 194 -1.34 -4.99 -4.17
N ARG A 195 -2.50 -4.36 -4.43
CA ARG A 195 -2.91 -3.95 -5.79
C ARG A 195 -3.59 -2.58 -5.72
N PRO A 196 -3.19 -1.59 -6.55
CA PRO A 196 -3.97 -0.35 -6.65
C PRO A 196 -5.37 -0.67 -7.18
N ARG A 197 -6.39 -0.10 -6.52
CA ARG A 197 -7.82 -0.18 -6.87
C ARG A 197 -8.16 0.35 -8.28
N ASN A 198 -7.22 1.05 -8.92
CA ASN A 198 -7.37 1.52 -10.29
C ASN A 198 -6.78 0.51 -11.27
N GLY A 199 -7.65 -0.35 -11.82
CA GLY A 199 -7.37 -1.17 -13.01
C GLY A 199 -7.09 -0.37 -14.29
N THR A 200 -7.06 0.97 -14.22
CA THR A 200 -6.82 1.88 -15.37
C THR A 200 -5.36 2.28 -15.57
N LEU A 201 -4.48 2.16 -14.56
CA LEU A 201 -3.05 2.40 -14.76
C LEU A 201 -2.37 1.13 -15.28
N ASN A 202 -2.67 0.81 -16.54
CA ASN A 202 -1.94 -0.18 -17.32
C ASN A 202 -0.43 0.04 -17.10
N LYS A 203 0.31 -1.03 -16.79
CA LYS A 203 1.72 -1.00 -16.35
C LYS A 203 2.62 -0.19 -17.32
N HIS A 204 2.17 0.00 -18.56
CA HIS A 204 2.91 0.60 -19.67
C HIS A 204 2.25 1.82 -20.32
N ALA A 205 0.98 2.17 -20.02
CA ALA A 205 0.28 3.21 -20.80
C ALA A 205 0.77 4.66 -20.53
N GLY A 206 1.62 4.86 -19.51
CA GLY A 206 2.08 6.20 -19.14
C GLY A 206 0.95 7.13 -18.70
N ILE A 207 1.29 8.33 -18.27
CA ILE A 207 0.32 9.40 -17.99
C ILE A 207 0.38 10.41 -19.12
N ASP A 208 -0.78 10.84 -19.62
CA ASP A 208 -0.84 11.90 -20.62
C ASP A 208 -0.48 13.25 -19.98
N TYR A 209 0.51 13.92 -20.56
CA TYR A 209 0.99 15.22 -20.10
C TYR A 209 -0.12 16.28 -20.08
N LYS A 210 -1.07 16.21 -21.02
CA LYS A 210 -2.16 17.19 -21.13
C LYS A 210 -3.14 17.16 -19.95
N GLN A 211 -3.17 16.05 -19.20
CA GLN A 211 -4.03 15.89 -18.03
C GLN A 211 -3.40 16.48 -16.75
N LEU A 212 -2.13 16.91 -16.81
CA LEU A 212 -1.44 17.48 -15.66
C LEU A 212 -1.72 18.97 -15.54
N SER A 213 -2.19 19.39 -14.38
CA SER A 213 -2.24 20.79 -14.00
C SER A 213 -1.02 21.12 -13.14
N LEU A 214 -0.13 21.98 -13.63
CA LEU A 214 1.00 22.51 -12.86
C LEU A 214 0.53 23.77 -12.11
N LEU A 215 0.68 23.78 -10.78
CA LEU A 215 0.21 24.87 -9.93
C LEU A 215 1.38 25.79 -9.53
N ALA A 216 2.30 25.30 -8.70
CA ALA A 216 3.37 26.11 -8.12
C ALA A 216 4.73 25.39 -8.24
N LYS A 217 5.79 26.13 -8.55
CA LYS A 217 7.15 25.58 -8.60
C LYS A 217 7.70 25.50 -7.17
N ILE A 218 8.09 24.29 -6.75
CA ILE A 218 8.60 24.00 -5.40
C ILE A 218 10.12 24.18 -5.37
N ASN A 219 10.82 23.59 -6.36
CA ASN A 219 12.28 23.55 -6.37
C ASN A 219 12.81 23.42 -7.80
N GLU A 220 14.03 23.88 -8.03
CA GLU A 220 14.82 23.59 -9.23
C GLU A 220 16.23 23.20 -8.84
N ASN A 221 16.69 22.07 -9.35
CA ASN A 221 18.04 21.59 -9.09
C ASN A 221 18.64 20.92 -10.33
N GLN A 222 19.83 20.35 -10.14
CA GLN A 222 20.56 19.61 -11.18
C GLN A 222 19.76 18.48 -11.86
N SER A 223 18.76 17.91 -11.17
CA SER A 223 17.92 16.83 -11.73
C SER A 223 16.77 17.37 -12.59
N GLY A 224 16.45 18.65 -12.46
CA GLY A 224 15.35 19.32 -13.13
C GLY A 224 14.49 20.11 -12.16
N GLU A 225 13.21 20.23 -12.49
CA GLU A 225 12.26 21.07 -11.76
C GLU A 225 11.24 20.21 -11.02
N LEU A 226 10.81 20.71 -9.87
CA LEU A 226 9.78 20.10 -9.04
C LEU A 226 8.61 21.07 -8.92
N TRP A 227 7.43 20.61 -9.30
CA TRP A 227 6.20 21.39 -9.33
C TRP A 227 5.13 20.70 -8.49
N GLN A 228 4.36 21.48 -7.74
CA GLN A 228 3.10 21.03 -7.17
C GLN A 228 2.04 21.07 -8.27
N GLY A 229 1.16 20.07 -8.31
CA GLY A 229 0.15 19.96 -9.36
C GLY A 229 -1.05 19.13 -8.95
N ARG A 230 -1.97 18.97 -9.89
CA ARG A 230 -3.14 18.10 -9.77
C ARG A 230 -3.27 17.18 -10.98
N TRP A 231 -3.69 15.95 -10.72
CA TRP A 231 -3.97 14.94 -11.75
C TRP A 231 -5.10 14.02 -11.30
N GLN A 232 -6.16 13.90 -12.11
CA GLN A 232 -7.36 13.11 -11.79
C GLN A 232 -7.96 13.42 -10.40
N GLY A 233 -7.97 14.68 -9.99
CA GLY A 233 -8.47 15.10 -8.68
C GLY A 233 -7.47 14.94 -7.52
N ASN A 234 -6.36 14.23 -7.73
CA ASN A 234 -5.33 14.02 -6.71
C ASN A 234 -4.27 15.13 -6.71
N GLU A 235 -3.83 15.53 -5.52
CA GLU A 235 -2.69 16.42 -5.36
C GLU A 235 -1.38 15.66 -5.52
N ILE A 236 -0.54 16.16 -6.42
CA ILE A 236 0.66 15.49 -6.86
C ILE A 236 1.86 16.42 -6.88
N VAL A 237 3.05 15.81 -6.85
CA VAL A 237 4.31 16.43 -7.20
C VAL A 237 4.73 15.94 -8.58
N VAL A 238 4.97 16.89 -9.47
CA VAL A 238 5.45 16.68 -10.83
C VAL A 238 6.93 17.02 -10.89
N LYS A 239 7.76 16.02 -11.19
CA LYS A 239 9.20 16.17 -11.36
C LYS A 239 9.55 16.14 -12.83
N VAL A 240 9.89 17.30 -13.38
CA VAL A 240 10.30 17.47 -14.77
C VAL A 240 11.81 17.25 -14.85
N LEU A 241 12.25 16.16 -15.47
CA LEU A 241 13.68 15.82 -15.50
C LEU A 241 14.42 16.63 -16.57
N LYS A 242 15.53 17.25 -16.16
CA LYS A 242 16.46 17.94 -17.06
C LYS A 242 17.53 16.98 -17.54
N VAL A 243 17.49 16.62 -18.82
CA VAL A 243 18.43 15.68 -19.45
C VAL A 243 19.09 16.34 -20.65
N ARG A 244 20.42 16.38 -20.66
CA ARG A 244 21.19 16.81 -21.85
C ARG A 244 21.16 15.71 -22.90
N ASP A 245 21.06 16.09 -24.17
CA ASP A 245 21.11 15.18 -25.32
C ASP A 245 20.05 14.07 -25.23
N TRP A 246 18.77 14.43 -25.31
CA TRP A 246 17.67 13.46 -25.29
C TRP A 246 17.68 12.62 -26.56
N THR A 247 17.69 11.29 -26.40
CA THR A 247 17.75 10.33 -27.51
C THR A 247 16.65 9.30 -27.36
N THR A 248 16.27 8.64 -28.46
CA THR A 248 15.30 7.54 -28.45
C THR A 248 15.72 6.39 -27.53
N ARG A 249 17.03 6.14 -27.39
CA ARG A 249 17.57 5.17 -26.43
C ARG A 249 17.25 5.55 -24.99
N LYS A 250 17.55 6.79 -24.58
CA LYS A 250 17.25 7.28 -23.22
C LYS A 250 15.74 7.27 -22.92
N SER A 251 14.92 7.55 -23.92
CA SER A 251 13.45 7.45 -23.81
C SER A 251 12.99 6.01 -23.54
N ARG A 252 13.53 5.03 -24.29
CA ARG A 252 13.25 3.61 -24.05
C ARG A 252 13.73 3.17 -22.67
N ASP A 253 14.96 3.53 -22.29
CA ASP A 253 15.53 3.17 -20.99
C ASP A 253 14.68 3.76 -19.84
N PHE A 254 14.18 5.00 -19.97
CA PHE A 254 13.23 5.59 -19.02
C PHE A 254 11.95 4.76 -18.89
N ASN A 255 11.36 4.37 -20.03
CA ASN A 255 10.12 3.61 -20.10
C ASN A 255 10.24 2.19 -19.53
N GLU A 256 11.45 1.61 -19.55
CA GLU A 256 11.75 0.31 -18.92
C GLU A 256 12.07 0.41 -17.43
N GLU A 257 12.66 1.54 -16.98
CA GLU A 257 13.07 1.75 -15.60
C GLU A 257 11.91 2.20 -14.69
N TYR A 258 11.07 3.16 -15.10
CA TYR A 258 10.05 3.73 -14.22
C TYR A 258 9.00 2.73 -13.70
N PRO A 259 8.56 1.67 -14.44
CA PRO A 259 7.57 0.74 -13.93
C PRO A 259 8.06 -0.06 -12.72
N LYS A 260 9.37 -0.23 -12.56
CA LYS A 260 9.98 -0.93 -11.41
C LYS A 260 9.83 -0.16 -10.10
N LEU A 261 9.57 1.13 -10.20
CA LEU A 261 9.48 2.08 -9.09
C LEU A 261 8.02 2.34 -8.66
N ARG A 262 7.06 1.69 -9.33
CA ARG A 262 5.62 1.73 -9.01
C ARG A 262 5.26 0.69 -7.95
N ILE A 263 5.77 0.88 -6.73
CA ILE A 263 5.68 -0.09 -5.62
C ILE A 263 4.56 0.32 -4.65
N PHE A 264 3.41 -0.33 -4.74
CA PHE A 264 2.23 -0.04 -3.88
C PHE A 264 2.07 -0.99 -2.69
N SER A 265 3.01 -1.91 -2.49
CA SER A 265 2.86 -3.04 -1.57
C SER A 265 3.33 -2.79 -0.14
N HIS A 266 3.87 -1.60 0.18
CA HIS A 266 4.48 -1.34 1.49
C HIS A 266 4.23 0.08 2.01
N PRO A 267 3.84 0.28 3.28
CA PRO A 267 3.51 1.59 3.87
C PRO A 267 4.66 2.59 3.89
N ASN A 268 5.87 2.12 4.17
CA ASN A 268 7.03 2.98 4.24
C ASN A 268 7.74 3.17 2.89
N VAL A 269 7.08 2.85 1.77
CA VAL A 269 7.59 3.13 0.42
C VAL A 269 6.61 4.07 -0.27
N LEU A 270 7.11 5.19 -0.78
CA LEU A 270 6.33 6.14 -1.55
C LEU A 270 6.45 5.76 -3.05
N PRO A 271 5.41 5.16 -3.65
CA PRO A 271 5.43 4.77 -5.06
C PRO A 271 5.51 5.98 -5.98
N MET A 272 6.13 5.77 -7.14
CA MET A 272 5.79 6.59 -8.29
C MET A 272 4.38 6.25 -8.78
N LEU A 273 3.52 7.26 -8.91
CA LEU A 273 2.17 7.09 -9.45
C LEU A 273 2.25 6.67 -10.91
N GLY A 274 3.05 7.41 -11.68
CA GLY A 274 3.32 7.14 -13.08
C GLY A 274 4.31 8.14 -13.64
N ALA A 275 4.48 8.08 -14.96
CA ALA A 275 5.41 8.93 -15.69
C ALA A 275 4.82 9.31 -17.04
N CYS A 276 5.17 10.51 -17.54
CA CYS A 276 4.88 10.91 -18.91
C CYS A 276 6.07 10.58 -19.80
N GLN A 277 5.80 9.81 -20.84
CA GLN A 277 6.80 9.40 -21.82
C GLN A 277 7.13 10.57 -22.76
N CYS A 278 8.40 10.70 -23.14
CA CYS A 278 8.88 11.75 -24.03
C CYS A 278 9.54 11.11 -25.27
N PRO A 279 8.94 11.18 -26.47
CA PRO A 279 7.64 11.80 -26.83
C PRO A 279 6.41 10.98 -26.35
N PRO A 280 5.19 11.58 -26.21
CA PRO A 280 4.77 12.91 -26.69
C PRO A 280 4.97 14.08 -25.71
N ALA A 281 5.35 13.85 -24.46
CA ALA A 281 5.63 14.93 -23.51
C ALA A 281 6.88 15.74 -23.93
N PRO A 282 6.99 17.03 -23.55
CA PRO A 282 8.15 17.85 -23.89
C PRO A 282 9.44 17.37 -23.20
N HIS A 283 9.31 16.81 -22.00
CA HIS A 283 10.39 16.26 -21.19
C HIS A 283 9.92 14.96 -20.53
N PRO A 284 10.85 14.07 -20.12
CA PRO A 284 10.49 12.94 -19.27
C PRO A 284 10.06 13.45 -17.89
N ILE A 285 8.83 13.12 -17.51
CA ILE A 285 8.18 13.64 -16.30
C ILE A 285 7.78 12.48 -15.41
N ILE A 286 7.97 12.67 -14.11
CA ILE A 286 7.60 11.72 -13.07
C ILE A 286 6.54 12.35 -12.18
N ILE A 287 5.59 11.54 -11.74
CA ILE A 287 4.52 11.97 -10.85
C ILE A 287 4.52 11.10 -9.59
N THR A 288 4.43 11.76 -8.44
CA THR A 288 4.25 11.13 -7.13
C THR A 288 3.19 11.90 -6.34
N HIS A 289 2.66 11.32 -5.28
CA HIS A 289 1.74 12.02 -4.38
C HIS A 289 2.41 13.23 -3.73
N TRP A 290 1.60 14.26 -3.48
CA TRP A 290 1.99 15.38 -2.63
C TRP A 290 2.13 14.93 -1.18
N MET A 291 3.22 15.33 -0.54
CA MET A 291 3.53 15.06 0.86
C MET A 291 3.63 16.41 1.57
N PRO A 292 2.74 16.73 2.52
CA PRO A 292 2.58 18.09 3.03
C PRO A 292 3.77 18.58 3.84
N TYR A 293 4.47 17.67 4.52
CA TYR A 293 5.67 18.00 5.30
C TYR A 293 6.96 17.93 4.47
N GLY A 294 6.88 17.53 3.19
CA GLY A 294 8.02 17.41 2.31
C GLY A 294 8.95 16.27 2.74
N SER A 295 10.26 16.50 2.61
CA SER A 295 11.29 15.52 2.95
C SER A 295 11.64 15.53 4.44
N LEU A 296 12.21 14.43 4.94
CA LEU A 296 12.76 14.36 6.29
C LEU A 296 13.81 15.45 6.53
N TYR A 297 14.58 15.81 5.50
CA TYR A 297 15.51 16.94 5.56
C TYR A 297 14.80 18.27 5.84
N ASN A 298 13.65 18.53 5.21
CA ASN A 298 12.88 19.76 5.46
C ASN A 298 12.36 19.79 6.90
N VAL A 299 11.86 18.66 7.39
CA VAL A 299 11.34 18.51 8.75
C VAL A 299 12.42 18.72 9.82
N LEU A 300 13.62 18.19 9.61
CA LEU A 300 14.70 18.27 10.60
C LEU A 300 15.44 19.61 10.58
N HIS A 301 15.68 20.19 9.40
CA HIS A 301 16.64 21.30 9.25
C HIS A 301 16.03 22.61 8.75
N GLU A 302 14.93 22.56 8.00
CA GLU A 302 14.32 23.76 7.40
C GLU A 302 13.10 24.29 8.18
N GLY A 303 12.80 23.67 9.33
CA GLY A 303 11.86 24.18 10.31
C GLY A 303 10.40 24.08 9.84
N THR A 304 9.77 22.94 10.06
CA THR A 304 8.31 22.86 10.12
C THR A 304 7.81 23.38 11.48
N ASN A 305 6.53 23.77 11.59
CA ASN A 305 5.92 24.27 12.83
C ASN A 305 5.91 23.26 14.01
N PHE A 306 6.46 22.06 13.83
CA PHE A 306 6.51 21.03 14.86
C PHE A 306 7.96 20.59 15.10
N VAL A 307 8.33 20.47 16.37
CA VAL A 307 9.62 19.90 16.77
C VAL A 307 9.43 18.39 16.85
N VAL A 308 10.26 17.64 16.13
CA VAL A 308 10.27 16.17 16.22
C VAL A 308 10.78 15.77 17.60
N ASP A 309 9.99 15.03 18.37
CA ASP A 309 10.43 14.46 19.65
C ASP A 309 11.31 13.21 19.44
N GLN A 310 12.03 12.78 20.48
CA GLN A 310 12.88 11.59 20.39
C GLN A 310 12.08 10.33 20.03
N THR A 311 10.86 10.18 20.55
CA THR A 311 9.95 9.07 20.22
C THR A 311 9.58 9.07 18.73
N GLN A 312 9.32 10.25 18.18
CA GLN A 312 9.00 10.40 16.76
C GLN A 312 10.23 10.14 15.89
N ALA A 313 11.43 10.52 16.35
CA ALA A 313 12.69 10.19 15.66
C ALA A 313 12.95 8.67 15.62
N VAL A 314 12.67 7.94 16.72
CA VAL A 314 12.73 6.47 16.74
C VAL A 314 11.70 5.87 15.79
N LYS A 315 10.48 6.42 15.74
CA LYS A 315 9.46 6.01 14.78
C LYS A 315 9.90 6.22 13.33
N PHE A 316 10.50 7.36 13.00
CA PHE A 316 11.06 7.58 11.66
C PHE A 316 12.16 6.57 11.33
N ALA A 317 13.06 6.28 12.27
CA ALA A 317 14.08 5.26 12.09
C ALA A 317 13.48 3.86 11.83
N LEU A 318 12.42 3.49 12.56
CA LEU A 318 11.70 2.23 12.36
C LEU A 318 11.04 2.19 10.98
N ASP A 319 10.29 3.23 10.63
CA ASP A 319 9.59 3.33 9.35
C ASP A 319 10.58 3.20 8.16
N ILE A 320 11.72 3.90 8.23
CA ILE A 320 12.78 3.82 7.20
C ILE A 320 13.39 2.41 7.17
N ALA A 321 13.68 1.81 8.33
CA ALA A 321 14.27 0.48 8.40
C ALA A 321 13.34 -0.59 7.81
N SER A 322 12.04 -0.53 8.11
CA SER A 322 11.01 -1.42 7.56
C SER A 322 10.87 -1.25 6.04
N GLY A 323 10.88 0.00 5.55
CA GLY A 323 10.87 0.27 4.11
C GLY A 323 12.11 -0.30 3.40
N MET A 324 13.30 -0.14 3.99
CA MET A 324 14.55 -0.65 3.41
C MET A 324 14.64 -2.18 3.47
N ALA A 325 14.17 -2.80 4.55
CA ALA A 325 14.01 -4.24 4.67
C ALA A 325 13.21 -4.80 3.48
N PHE A 326 12.03 -4.21 3.22
CA PHE A 326 11.20 -4.57 2.07
C PHE A 326 11.91 -4.34 0.73
N LEU A 327 12.57 -3.20 0.52
CA LEU A 327 13.28 -2.94 -0.74
C LEU A 327 14.44 -3.93 -0.98
N HIS A 328 15.06 -4.45 0.08
CA HIS A 328 16.13 -5.44 0.01
C HIS A 328 15.66 -6.86 -0.35
N THR A 329 14.36 -7.14 -0.19
CA THR A 329 13.74 -8.40 -0.65
C THR A 329 13.47 -8.41 -2.15
N LEU A 330 13.53 -7.26 -2.83
CA LEU A 330 13.30 -7.18 -4.28
C LEU A 330 14.49 -7.77 -5.06
N GLU A 331 14.18 -8.64 -6.02
CA GLU A 331 15.18 -9.27 -6.88
C GLU A 331 14.86 -9.00 -8.37
N PRO A 332 15.74 -8.31 -9.13
CA PRO A 332 16.96 -7.64 -8.68
C PRO A 332 16.67 -6.34 -7.89
N MET A 333 17.61 -5.93 -7.02
CA MET A 333 17.50 -4.67 -6.28
C MET A 333 17.36 -3.47 -7.22
N ILE A 334 16.58 -2.47 -6.79
CA ILE A 334 16.39 -1.23 -7.52
C ILE A 334 17.75 -0.57 -7.79
N PRO A 335 18.16 -0.36 -9.05
CA PRO A 335 19.45 0.24 -9.36
C PRO A 335 19.47 1.72 -8.96
N ARG A 336 20.63 2.22 -8.50
CA ARG A 336 20.88 3.65 -8.23
C ARG A 336 19.88 4.31 -7.25
N HIS A 337 19.33 3.51 -6.34
CA HIS A 337 18.67 4.00 -5.15
C HIS A 337 19.75 4.37 -4.12
N TYR A 338 19.70 5.59 -3.58
CA TYR A 338 20.62 6.08 -2.56
C TYR A 338 19.81 6.64 -1.39
N LEU A 339 19.93 6.02 -0.23
CA LEU A 339 19.21 6.43 0.96
C LEU A 339 19.84 7.70 1.58
N ASN A 340 19.03 8.73 1.82
CA ASN A 340 19.41 9.97 2.51
C ASN A 340 18.15 10.68 3.02
N SER A 341 18.30 11.75 3.82
CA SER A 341 17.15 12.45 4.42
C SER A 341 16.31 13.22 3.40
N LYS A 342 16.88 13.56 2.24
CA LYS A 342 16.17 14.23 1.14
C LYS A 342 15.31 13.26 0.31
N SER A 343 15.66 11.97 0.30
CA SER A 343 14.92 10.91 -0.41
C SER A 343 13.85 10.24 0.46
N ILE A 344 13.64 10.72 1.69
CA ILE A 344 12.60 10.23 2.59
C ILE A 344 11.54 11.33 2.69
N MET A 345 10.28 11.00 2.45
CA MET A 345 9.15 11.92 2.53
C MET A 345 8.32 11.63 3.78
N ILE A 346 7.75 12.68 4.36
CA ILE A 346 6.92 12.58 5.56
C ILE A 346 5.47 12.87 5.19
N ASP A 347 4.60 11.93 5.52
CA ASP A 347 3.16 11.97 5.22
C ASP A 347 2.37 12.72 6.31
N GLU A 348 1.08 12.99 6.06
CA GLU A 348 0.14 13.62 7.02
C GLU A 348 0.14 12.94 8.40
N ASP A 349 0.20 11.60 8.42
CA ASP A 349 0.16 10.78 9.63
C ASP A 349 1.55 10.65 10.31
N MET A 350 2.53 11.46 9.92
CA MET A 350 3.91 11.41 10.43
C MET A 350 4.60 10.06 10.18
N THR A 351 4.20 9.38 9.10
CA THR A 351 4.89 8.17 8.62
C THR A 351 6.01 8.55 7.69
N ALA A 352 7.21 8.01 7.91
CA ALA A 352 8.31 8.17 6.95
C ALA A 352 8.18 7.17 5.80
N ARG A 353 8.33 7.67 4.58
CA ARG A 353 8.23 6.87 3.35
C ARG A 353 9.41 7.11 2.43
N ILE A 354 9.99 6.05 1.91
CA ILE A 354 11.15 6.12 1.00
C ILE A 354 10.66 6.50 -0.40
N SER A 355 11.14 7.63 -0.93
CA SER A 355 10.74 8.19 -2.22
C SER A 355 11.30 7.40 -3.39
N MET A 356 10.43 6.72 -4.14
CA MET A 356 10.83 6.06 -5.38
C MET A 356 11.06 7.06 -6.53
N ALA A 357 10.56 8.29 -6.40
CA ALA A 357 10.77 9.37 -7.39
C ALA A 357 12.18 9.99 -7.33
N ASP A 358 12.95 9.70 -6.28
CA ASP A 358 14.32 10.19 -6.11
C ASP A 358 15.41 9.21 -6.56
N VAL A 359 15.00 8.00 -6.97
CA VAL A 359 15.88 7.05 -7.64
C VAL A 359 16.40 7.65 -8.95
N LYS A 360 17.72 7.53 -9.17
CA LYS A 360 18.36 8.09 -10.36
C LYS A 360 18.24 7.13 -11.54
N PHE A 361 17.79 7.64 -12.69
CA PHE A 361 17.78 6.89 -13.94
C PHE A 361 19.19 6.69 -14.49
N SER A 362 19.39 5.70 -15.35
CA SER A 362 20.67 5.40 -15.99
C SER A 362 21.34 6.61 -16.67
N PHE A 363 20.54 7.49 -17.28
CA PHE A 363 21.01 8.70 -17.97
C PHE A 363 21.13 9.93 -17.08
N GLN A 364 20.71 9.86 -15.82
CA GLN A 364 20.64 11.03 -14.95
C GLN A 364 21.95 11.25 -14.20
N CYS A 365 22.70 12.27 -14.64
CA CYS A 365 23.92 12.75 -14.00
C CYS A 365 24.93 11.65 -13.59
N PRO A 366 25.35 10.78 -14.54
CA PRO A 366 26.36 9.76 -14.26
C PRO A 366 27.67 10.42 -13.81
N GLY A 367 28.31 9.81 -12.80
CA GLY A 367 29.59 10.29 -12.26
C GLY A 367 29.50 11.52 -11.35
N ARG A 368 28.30 12.02 -11.02
CA ARG A 368 28.12 13.15 -10.10
C ARG A 368 27.28 12.73 -8.89
N MET A 369 27.79 12.99 -7.69
CA MET A 369 27.14 12.68 -6.43
C MET A 369 26.90 13.97 -5.63
N TYR A 370 25.64 14.23 -5.27
CA TYR A 370 25.22 15.48 -4.62
C TYR A 370 24.91 15.33 -3.13
N SER A 371 25.00 14.11 -2.59
CA SER A 371 24.78 13.82 -1.17
C SER A 371 25.77 12.75 -0.69
N PRO A 372 27.09 12.97 -0.84
CA PRO A 372 28.11 11.99 -0.48
C PRO A 372 28.21 11.75 1.02
N ALA A 373 27.70 12.67 1.85
CA ALA A 373 27.74 12.54 3.31
C ALA A 373 27.05 11.27 3.82
N TRP A 374 25.98 10.79 3.17
CA TRP A 374 25.27 9.56 3.55
C TRP A 374 25.84 8.30 2.87
N VAL A 375 26.82 8.42 1.98
CA VAL A 375 27.29 7.29 1.18
C VAL A 375 28.45 6.58 1.88
N ALA A 376 28.45 5.26 1.82
CA ALA A 376 29.49 4.44 2.43
C ALA A 376 30.86 4.68 1.77
N PRO A 377 31.98 4.62 2.52
CA PRO A 377 33.32 4.88 1.99
C PRO A 377 33.67 3.99 0.79
N GLU A 378 33.26 2.71 0.82
CA GLU A 378 33.50 1.79 -0.29
C GLU A 378 32.68 2.13 -1.54
N ALA A 379 31.48 2.68 -1.37
CA ALA A 379 30.58 3.04 -2.46
C ALA A 379 30.99 4.38 -3.13
N LEU A 380 31.84 5.17 -2.48
CA LEU A 380 32.46 6.37 -3.08
C LEU A 380 33.62 6.02 -4.01
N GLN A 381 34.30 4.88 -3.79
CA GLN A 381 35.50 4.50 -4.54
C GLN A 381 35.25 3.44 -5.61
N LYS A 382 34.41 2.44 -5.31
CA LYS A 382 34.20 1.26 -6.14
C LYS A 382 32.91 1.36 -6.93
N LYS A 383 32.82 0.58 -8.01
CA LYS A 383 31.60 0.51 -8.82
C LYS A 383 30.49 -0.27 -8.09
N PRO A 384 29.21 -0.02 -8.38
CA PRO A 384 28.08 -0.70 -7.74
C PRO A 384 28.10 -2.23 -7.85
N GLU A 385 28.75 -2.79 -8.87
CA GLU A 385 28.86 -4.23 -9.10
C GLU A 385 29.91 -4.90 -8.19
N GLU A 386 30.87 -4.14 -7.67
CA GLU A 386 31.99 -4.63 -6.85
C GLU A 386 31.71 -4.51 -5.34
N ILE A 387 30.59 -3.87 -4.97
CA ILE A 387 30.23 -3.60 -3.58
C ILE A 387 29.00 -4.39 -3.15
N ASN A 388 28.93 -4.72 -1.86
CA ASN A 388 27.69 -5.17 -1.26
C ASN A 388 26.76 -3.97 -1.04
N ARG A 389 25.88 -3.72 -2.00
CA ARG A 389 24.93 -2.59 -1.96
C ARG A 389 24.04 -2.58 -0.72
N ARG A 390 23.64 -3.75 -0.20
CA ARG A 390 22.81 -3.84 1.01
C ARG A 390 23.55 -3.33 2.24
N SER A 391 24.83 -3.66 2.37
CA SER A 391 25.68 -3.15 3.44
C SER A 391 25.99 -1.65 3.28
N ALA A 392 26.08 -1.15 2.04
CA ALA A 392 26.25 0.27 1.78
C ALA A 392 25.01 1.08 2.20
N ASP A 393 23.79 0.58 1.94
CA ASP A 393 22.56 1.22 2.40
C ASP A 393 22.46 1.27 3.94
N MET A 394 22.99 0.25 4.63
CA MET A 394 23.04 0.23 6.11
C MET A 394 23.92 1.35 6.67
N TRP A 395 24.99 1.72 5.97
CA TRP A 395 25.80 2.88 6.34
C TRP A 395 24.99 4.18 6.20
N SER A 396 24.27 4.34 5.10
CA SER A 396 23.39 5.48 4.89
C SER A 396 22.33 5.60 5.98
N PHE A 397 21.74 4.47 6.38
CA PHE A 397 20.81 4.42 7.51
C PHE A 397 21.46 4.84 8.83
N ALA A 398 22.71 4.46 9.07
CA ALA A 398 23.42 4.82 10.28
C ALA A 398 23.70 6.34 10.36
N ILE A 399 23.94 6.99 9.22
CA ILE A 399 24.07 8.45 9.13
C ILE A 399 22.71 9.13 9.32
N LEU A 400 21.60 8.53 8.88
CA LEU A 400 20.26 8.99 9.24
C LEU A 400 19.98 8.89 10.74
N LEU A 401 20.42 7.81 11.40
CA LEU A 401 20.32 7.71 12.86
C LEU A 401 21.14 8.81 13.55
N TRP A 402 22.34 9.11 13.03
CA TRP A 402 23.14 10.23 13.52
C TRP A 402 22.40 11.55 13.38
N GLU A 403 21.86 11.83 12.19
CA GLU A 403 21.12 13.06 11.85
C GLU A 403 19.85 13.22 12.69
N LEU A 404 19.12 12.13 12.95
CA LEU A 404 17.93 12.12 13.82
C LEU A 404 18.26 12.46 15.28
N VAL A 405 19.47 12.13 15.74
CA VAL A 405 19.93 12.37 17.11
C VAL A 405 20.55 13.75 17.27
N THR A 406 21.38 14.20 16.31
CA THR A 406 22.04 15.51 16.37
C THR A 406 21.14 16.65 15.95
N ARG A 407 20.18 16.40 15.05
CA ARG A 407 19.43 17.45 14.34
C ARG A 407 20.34 18.40 13.56
N GLU A 408 21.50 17.89 13.14
CA GLU A 408 22.48 18.62 12.35
C GLU A 408 22.65 17.94 11.00
N VAL A 409 22.98 18.73 9.97
CA VAL A 409 23.33 18.19 8.65
C VAL A 409 24.74 17.59 8.73
N PRO A 410 24.96 16.34 8.29
CA PRO A 410 26.28 15.71 8.36
C PRO A 410 27.29 16.47 7.50
N PHE A 411 28.38 16.91 8.13
CA PHE A 411 29.46 17.69 7.50
C PHE A 411 28.97 18.99 6.82
N ALA A 412 28.06 19.71 7.48
CA ALA A 412 27.46 20.94 6.96
C ALA A 412 28.46 22.03 6.55
N ASP A 413 29.66 22.01 7.14
CA ASP A 413 30.76 22.95 6.93
C ASP A 413 31.60 22.63 5.67
N LEU A 414 31.44 21.44 5.09
CA LEU A 414 32.25 20.97 3.96
C LEU A 414 31.45 20.92 2.65
N SER A 415 32.12 21.15 1.53
CA SER A 415 31.53 20.95 0.21
C SER A 415 31.38 19.45 -0.10
N ASN A 416 30.45 19.10 -1.01
CA ASN A 416 30.24 17.72 -1.44
C ASN A 416 31.54 17.02 -1.92
N MET A 417 32.42 17.75 -2.61
CA MET A 417 33.68 17.19 -3.09
C MET A 417 34.65 16.90 -1.93
N GLU A 418 34.77 17.84 -0.98
CA GLU A 418 35.60 17.65 0.22
C GLU A 418 35.09 16.50 1.07
N ILE A 419 33.78 16.39 1.26
CA ILE A 419 33.17 15.27 1.99
C ILE A 419 33.54 13.95 1.30
N GLY A 420 33.32 13.84 -0.01
CA GLY A 420 33.64 12.63 -0.76
C GLY A 420 35.11 12.22 -0.66
N MET A 421 36.03 13.18 -0.81
CA MET A 421 37.47 12.94 -0.76
C MET A 421 37.95 12.58 0.66
N LYS A 422 37.52 13.33 1.68
CA LYS A 422 37.95 13.12 3.07
C LYS A 422 37.37 11.84 3.67
N VAL A 423 36.10 11.52 3.36
CA VAL A 423 35.48 10.27 3.84
C VAL A 423 36.15 9.06 3.19
N SER A 424 36.48 9.14 1.90
CA SER A 424 37.08 8.03 1.17
C SER A 424 38.58 7.85 1.45
N LEU A 425 39.37 8.92 1.53
CA LEU A 425 40.84 8.84 1.60
C LEU A 425 41.42 9.21 2.97
N GLU A 426 40.80 10.14 3.70
CA GLU A 426 41.34 10.68 4.95
C GLU A 426 40.70 10.06 6.21
N GLY A 427 39.68 9.21 6.04
CA GLY A 427 39.00 8.58 7.17
C GLY A 427 38.08 9.52 7.96
N LEU A 428 37.55 10.58 7.34
CA LEU A 428 36.57 11.45 7.97
C LEU A 428 35.29 10.66 8.30
N ARG A 429 34.82 10.73 9.56
CA ARG A 429 33.62 10.04 10.05
C ARG A 429 32.77 10.96 10.93
N PRO A 430 31.44 10.75 10.99
CA PRO A 430 30.59 11.49 11.92
C PRO A 430 31.01 11.24 13.37
N THR A 431 31.11 12.30 14.16
CA THR A 431 31.40 12.21 15.60
C THR A 431 30.15 11.76 16.35
N ILE A 432 30.25 10.75 17.20
CA ILE A 432 29.09 10.28 17.97
C ILE A 432 28.85 11.24 19.15
N PRO A 433 27.67 11.88 19.26
CA PRO A 433 27.41 12.85 20.31
C PRO A 433 27.49 12.24 21.72
N PRO A 434 28.03 12.97 22.72
CA PRO A 434 27.95 12.56 24.11
C PRO A 434 26.51 12.69 24.65
N GLY A 435 26.09 11.77 25.53
CA GLY A 435 24.78 11.85 26.21
C GLY A 435 23.63 11.05 25.57
N ILE A 436 23.89 10.28 24.51
CA ILE A 436 22.87 9.42 23.88
C ILE A 436 22.71 8.12 24.67
N SER A 437 21.50 7.54 24.67
CA SER A 437 21.25 6.19 25.19
C SER A 437 22.29 5.18 24.67
N PRO A 438 22.89 4.33 25.53
CA PRO A 438 23.87 3.33 25.13
C PRO A 438 23.39 2.40 24.01
N HIS A 439 22.09 2.16 23.92
CA HIS A 439 21.47 1.29 22.91
C HIS A 439 21.54 1.90 21.51
N ILE A 440 21.16 3.18 21.38
CA ILE A 440 21.26 3.93 20.10
C ILE A 440 22.73 4.07 19.69
N CYS A 441 23.61 4.40 20.65
CA CYS A 441 25.05 4.52 20.37
C CYS A 441 25.64 3.19 19.85
N LYS A 442 25.27 2.05 20.46
CA LYS A 442 25.71 0.74 20.00
C LYS A 442 25.13 0.39 18.62
N LEU A 443 23.87 0.71 18.37
CA LEU A 443 23.22 0.52 17.07
C LEU A 443 23.90 1.35 15.97
N MET A 444 24.17 2.63 16.22
CA MET A 444 24.89 3.49 15.29
C MET A 444 26.28 2.97 14.97
N LYS A 445 27.04 2.53 15.99
CA LYS A 445 28.40 1.97 15.81
C LYS A 445 28.41 0.69 14.98
N ILE A 446 27.44 -0.21 15.17
CA ILE A 446 27.40 -1.46 14.41
C ILE A 446 26.94 -1.22 12.96
N CYS A 447 26.05 -0.26 12.73
CA CYS A 447 25.60 0.11 11.38
C CYS A 447 26.68 0.90 10.61
N MET A 448 27.48 1.75 11.28
CA MET A 448 28.66 2.44 10.71
C MET A 448 29.97 1.63 10.82
N ASN A 449 29.90 0.29 10.73
CA ASN A 449 31.14 -0.50 10.77
C ASN A 449 31.96 -0.25 9.49
N GLU A 450 33.27 -0.04 9.64
CA GLU A 450 34.20 0.10 8.50
C GLU A 450 34.18 -1.13 7.59
N ASP A 451 34.01 -2.31 8.18
CA ASP A 451 33.87 -3.56 7.45
C ASP A 451 32.41 -3.77 6.99
N PRO A 452 32.12 -3.75 5.68
CA PRO A 452 30.76 -3.92 5.17
C PRO A 452 30.13 -5.27 5.52
N ALA A 453 30.93 -6.31 5.76
CA ALA A 453 30.44 -7.64 6.10
C ALA A 453 29.92 -7.74 7.54
N LYS A 454 30.35 -6.83 8.43
CA LYS A 454 29.92 -6.79 9.84
C LYS A 454 28.66 -5.95 10.07
N ARG A 455 28.20 -5.21 9.06
CA ARG A 455 26.98 -4.40 9.14
C ARG A 455 25.76 -5.33 9.17
N PRO A 456 24.76 -5.08 10.04
CA PRO A 456 23.57 -5.91 10.11
C PRO A 456 22.70 -5.74 8.87
N LYS A 457 21.74 -6.65 8.67
CA LYS A 457 20.64 -6.48 7.71
C LYS A 457 19.52 -5.65 8.33
N PHE A 458 18.71 -5.00 7.50
CA PHE A 458 17.55 -4.22 7.97
C PHE A 458 16.56 -5.07 8.79
N ASP A 459 16.27 -6.29 8.36
CA ASP A 459 15.39 -7.23 9.09
C ASP A 459 15.86 -7.54 10.52
N MET A 460 17.17 -7.45 10.79
CA MET A 460 17.75 -7.73 12.11
C MET A 460 17.65 -6.53 13.05
N ILE A 461 17.55 -5.31 12.52
CA ILE A 461 17.47 -4.08 13.31
C ILE A 461 16.03 -3.61 13.53
N VAL A 462 15.08 -3.99 12.68
CA VAL A 462 13.65 -3.65 12.83
C VAL A 462 13.13 -4.07 14.22
N PRO A 463 13.33 -5.32 14.71
CA PRO A 463 12.87 -5.70 16.06
C PRO A 463 13.57 -4.95 17.21
N ILE A 464 14.77 -4.41 16.96
CA ILE A 464 15.49 -3.59 17.94
C ILE A 464 14.82 -2.21 18.04
N LEU A 465 14.45 -1.63 16.89
CA LEU A 465 13.77 -0.34 16.81
C LEU A 465 12.33 -0.41 17.34
N GLU A 466 11.61 -1.50 17.08
CA GLU A 466 10.27 -1.73 17.66
C GLU A 466 10.31 -1.70 19.20
N LYS A 467 11.27 -2.42 19.80
CA LYS A 467 11.46 -2.43 21.27
C LYS A 467 11.87 -1.08 21.85
N MET A 468 12.40 -0.18 21.03
CA MET A 468 12.75 1.19 21.42
C MET A 468 11.59 2.16 21.26
N GLN A 469 10.55 1.79 20.50
CA GLN A 469 9.33 2.58 20.38
C GLN A 469 8.38 2.31 21.56
N ASP A 470 8.34 1.06 22.05
CA ASP A 470 7.48 0.64 23.16
C ASP A 470 7.98 1.08 24.55
N LYS A 471 9.20 1.62 24.64
CA LYS A 471 9.87 2.02 25.89
C LYS A 471 10.20 3.49 25.86
#